data_AF-A0A1X0QKB3-F1
#
_entry.id   AF-A0A1X0QKB3-F1
#
_cell.length_a   1.000
_cell.length_b   1.000
_cell.length_c   1.000
_cell.angle_alpha   90.00
_cell.angle_beta   90.00
_cell.angle_gamma   90.00
#
_symmetry.space_group_name_H-M   'P 1'
#
loop_
_entity.id
_entity.type
_entity.pdbx_description
1 polymer ?
#
loop_
_entity_poly.entity_id
_entity_poly.type
_entity_poly.pdbx_seq_one_letter_code
_entity_poly.pdbx_strand_id
1 'polypeptide(L)'
;MFGLFRKKESKSDKLFEYEEKIIYLETKLISLRRKPLPIYKLIICLVITGTFCYSYIKSKIITGIIISCVQLIVFKLNRRFLKSQIRMNEYKLKNLREEQRKYVEMCKSEPSFRKTRELVEKFEEEEKKSSYFSNVKSKKYTGFDRFSGFILTPDPSKSNALICTACGEHNGLIDPKNSNVDYFHCYSCKYKNVRNNVIENKKEK
;
A
#
# COMPACT_ATOMS: atom_id res chain seq x y z
N MET A 1 17.98 -30.91 17.64
CA MET A 1 18.29 -30.19 16.39
C MET A 1 17.04 -30.15 15.52
N PHE A 2 16.16 -29.15 15.70
CA PHE A 2 14.99 -28.97 14.83
C PHE A 2 15.37 -28.02 13.71
N GLY A 3 15.66 -28.59 12.54
CA GLY A 3 15.90 -27.85 11.31
C GLY A 3 14.72 -26.94 11.01
N LEU A 4 15.02 -25.65 10.93
CA LEU A 4 14.14 -24.57 10.54
C LEU A 4 13.59 -24.84 9.12
N PHE A 5 12.47 -25.55 9.02
CA PHE A 5 11.65 -25.51 7.82
C PHE A 5 11.00 -24.13 7.73
N ARG A 6 11.79 -23.13 7.34
CA ARG A 6 11.26 -21.82 6.95
C ARG A 6 10.44 -22.06 5.70
N LYS A 7 9.12 -22.08 5.87
CA LYS A 7 8.14 -22.18 4.80
C LYS A 7 8.52 -21.16 3.72
N LYS A 8 8.69 -21.62 2.48
CA LYS A 8 9.02 -20.76 1.34
C LYS A 8 7.93 -19.68 1.25
N GLU A 9 8.31 -18.42 1.46
CA GLU A 9 7.38 -17.28 1.44
C GLU A 9 6.58 -17.29 0.16
N SER A 10 5.24 -17.22 0.29
CA SER A 10 4.38 -17.19 -0.87
C SER A 10 4.56 -15.87 -1.61
N LYS A 11 4.26 -15.86 -2.92
CA LYS A 11 4.33 -14.62 -3.72
C LYS A 11 3.45 -13.52 -3.15
N SER A 12 2.34 -13.91 -2.51
CA SER A 12 1.46 -13.01 -1.77
C SER A 12 2.16 -12.40 -0.56
N ASP A 13 2.87 -13.19 0.24
CA ASP A 13 3.58 -12.70 1.44
C ASP A 13 4.61 -11.64 1.05
N LYS A 14 5.31 -11.84 -0.08
CA LYS A 14 6.28 -10.86 -0.60
C LYS A 14 5.62 -9.56 -1.08
N LEU A 15 4.45 -9.64 -1.71
CA LEU A 15 3.71 -8.43 -2.13
C LEU A 15 3.20 -7.64 -0.91
N PHE A 16 2.71 -8.33 0.11
CA PHE A 16 2.34 -7.69 1.39
C PHE A 16 3.55 -7.03 2.06
N GLU A 17 4.71 -7.69 2.06
CA GLU A 17 5.95 -7.12 2.59
C GLU A 17 6.36 -5.83 1.86
N TYR A 18 6.22 -5.80 0.52
CA TYR A 18 6.48 -4.58 -0.26
C TYR A 18 5.51 -3.45 0.09
N GLU A 19 4.22 -3.76 0.24
CA GLU A 19 3.20 -2.79 0.61
C GLU A 19 3.44 -2.21 2.00
N GLU A 20 3.73 -3.06 2.99
CA GLU A 20 4.05 -2.63 4.35
C GLU A 20 5.28 -1.71 4.38
N LYS A 21 6.35 -2.06 3.65
CA LYS A 21 7.55 -1.23 3.52
C LYS A 21 7.26 0.13 2.86
N ILE A 22 6.39 0.15 1.85
CA ILE A 22 5.97 1.37 1.16
C ILE A 22 5.21 2.28 2.14
N ILE A 23 4.19 1.76 2.83
CA ILE A 23 3.39 2.51 3.80
C ILE A 23 4.27 3.05 4.93
N TYR A 24 5.19 2.24 5.44
CA TYR A 24 6.14 2.66 6.48
C TYR A 24 7.01 3.83 6.02
N LEU A 25 7.60 3.75 4.82
CA LEU A 25 8.45 4.82 4.29
C LEU A 25 7.65 6.10 3.96
N GLU A 26 6.44 5.98 3.46
CA GLU A 26 5.54 7.12 3.22
C GLU A 26 5.20 7.84 4.52
N THR A 27 4.82 7.09 5.55
CA THR A 27 4.54 7.63 6.88
C THR A 27 5.79 8.30 7.47
N LYS A 28 6.95 7.66 7.33
CA LYS A 28 8.24 8.22 7.74
C LYS A 28 8.55 9.52 6.99
N LEU A 29 8.33 9.59 5.68
CA LEU A 29 8.51 10.79 4.88
C LEU A 29 7.57 11.92 5.30
N ILE A 30 6.30 11.62 5.55
CA ILE A 30 5.32 12.59 6.06
C ILE A 30 5.80 13.16 7.40
N SER A 31 6.23 12.30 8.33
CA SER A 31 6.74 12.76 9.63
C SER A 31 7.99 13.63 9.47
N LEU A 32 8.91 13.29 8.56
CA LEU A 32 10.12 14.08 8.30
C LEU A 32 9.83 15.43 7.65
N ARG A 33 8.86 15.50 6.73
CA ARG A 33 8.44 16.76 6.08
C ARG A 33 7.69 17.67 7.03
N ARG A 34 6.92 17.11 7.96
CA ARG A 34 6.18 17.86 8.99
C ARG A 34 7.05 18.33 10.14
N LYS A 35 8.26 17.79 10.33
CA LYS A 35 9.16 18.26 11.38
C LYS A 35 9.49 19.74 11.15
N PRO A 36 9.06 20.65 12.04
CA PRO A 36 9.39 22.05 11.89
C PRO A 36 10.90 22.21 12.00
N LEU A 37 11.48 23.02 11.11
CA LEU A 37 12.85 23.48 11.31
C LEU A 37 12.86 24.25 12.64
N PRO A 38 13.79 23.97 13.58
CA PRO A 38 13.81 24.61 14.89
C PRO A 38 14.36 26.04 14.78
N ILE A 39 13.69 26.89 14.01
CA ILE A 39 14.05 28.29 13.74
C ILE A 39 14.11 29.07 15.07
N TYR A 40 13.21 28.78 15.99
CA TYR A 40 13.20 29.38 17.33
C TYR A 40 14.53 29.15 18.09
N LYS A 41 15.19 28.00 17.92
CA LYS A 41 16.50 27.74 18.55
C LYS A 41 17.61 28.62 17.97
N LEU A 42 17.54 28.91 16.66
CA LEU A 42 18.46 29.84 16.02
C LEU A 42 18.25 31.26 16.57
N ILE A 43 16.99 31.70 16.66
CA ILE A 43 16.64 33.04 17.18
C ILE A 43 17.12 33.19 18.62
N ILE A 44 16.84 32.22 19.50
CA ILE A 44 17.30 32.25 20.90
C ILE A 44 18.82 32.32 20.99
N CYS A 45 19.53 31.50 20.21
CA CYS A 45 20.99 31.52 20.17
C CYS A 45 21.56 32.88 19.70
N LEU A 46 20.96 33.50 18.69
CA LEU A 46 21.34 34.83 18.20
C LEU A 46 21.08 35.94 19.24
N VAL A 47 19.97 35.86 19.98
CA VAL A 47 19.66 36.81 21.07
C VAL A 47 20.64 36.67 22.24
N ILE A 48 20.97 35.44 22.65
CA ILE A 48 21.95 35.18 23.72
C ILE A 48 23.34 35.69 23.29
N THR A 49 23.78 35.37 22.07
CA THR A 49 25.08 35.87 21.59
C THR A 49 25.12 37.39 21.45
N GLY A 50 24.04 38.01 20.96
CA GLY A 50 23.93 39.47 20.87
C GLY A 50 24.01 40.17 22.23
N THR A 51 23.30 39.63 23.24
CA THR A 51 23.34 40.16 24.62
C THR A 51 24.73 40.01 25.25
N PHE A 52 25.39 38.87 25.06
CA PHE A 52 26.78 38.68 25.49
C PHE A 52 27.76 39.66 24.82
N CYS A 53 27.64 39.89 23.51
CA CYS A 53 28.45 40.87 22.79
C CYS A 53 28.26 42.30 23.32
N TYR A 54 27.03 42.70 23.62
CA TYR A 54 26.71 44.02 24.15
C TYR A 54 27.28 44.23 25.57
N SER A 55 27.35 43.19 26.39
CA SER A 55 27.93 43.31 27.74
C SER A 55 29.46 43.41 27.77
N TYR A 56 30.17 43.00 26.71
CA TYR A 56 31.65 42.90 26.66
C TYR A 56 32.28 43.78 25.57
N ILE A 57 31.85 45.04 25.50
CA ILE A 57 32.09 46.01 24.41
C ILE A 57 33.57 46.29 24.04
N LYS A 58 34.58 45.94 24.85
CA LYS A 58 35.98 46.39 24.58
C LYS A 58 37.02 45.35 24.13
N SER A 59 36.83 44.03 24.25
CA SER A 59 37.87 43.07 23.83
C SER A 59 37.42 41.76 23.19
N LYS A 60 36.10 41.47 23.14
CA LYS A 60 35.61 40.12 22.73
C LYS A 60 34.63 40.11 21.55
N ILE A 61 34.49 41.20 20.81
CA ILE A 61 33.60 41.29 19.63
C ILE A 61 33.92 40.19 18.60
N ILE A 62 35.20 39.95 18.32
CA ILE A 62 35.66 38.91 17.37
C ILE A 62 35.15 37.52 17.78
N THR A 63 35.20 37.19 19.08
CA THR A 63 34.72 35.89 19.58
C THR A 63 33.21 35.71 19.40
N GLY A 64 32.43 36.78 19.58
CA GLY A 64 30.98 36.76 19.35
C GLY A 64 30.60 36.53 17.89
N ILE A 65 31.33 37.15 16.96
CA ILE A 65 31.15 36.94 15.51
C ILE A 65 31.45 35.47 15.15
N ILE A 66 32.52 34.90 15.68
CA ILE A 66 32.89 33.49 15.44
C ILE A 66 31.77 32.55 15.92
N ILE A 67 31.24 32.76 17.13
CA ILE A 67 30.16 31.92 17.68
C ILE A 67 28.90 32.02 16.80
N SER A 68 28.51 33.24 16.39
CA SER A 68 27.34 33.44 15.52
C SER A 68 27.52 32.77 14.15
N CYS A 69 28.71 32.88 13.55
CA CYS A 69 29.06 32.18 12.32
C CYS A 69 28.97 30.65 12.46
N VAL A 70 29.48 30.09 13.56
CA VAL A 70 29.39 28.64 13.85
C VAL A 70 27.92 28.20 13.96
N GLN A 71 27.07 28.97 14.64
CA GLN A 71 25.64 28.66 14.77
C GLN A 71 24.92 28.65 13.42
N LEU A 72 25.20 29.62 12.54
CA LEU A 72 24.65 29.65 11.18
C LEU A 72 25.11 28.46 10.34
N ILE A 73 26.37 28.05 10.48
CA ILE A 73 26.92 26.87 9.79
C ILE A 73 26.19 25.60 10.27
N VAL A 74 26.09 25.40 11.59
CA VAL A 74 25.38 24.25 12.18
C VAL A 74 23.92 24.20 11.71
N PHE A 75 23.22 25.34 11.67
CA PHE A 75 21.85 25.40 11.17
C PHE A 75 21.75 25.02 9.68
N LYS A 76 22.66 25.53 8.84
CA LYS A 76 22.71 25.16 7.41
C LYS A 76 23.00 23.67 7.22
N LEU A 77 23.92 23.10 8.00
CA LEU A 77 24.25 21.67 7.98
C LEU A 77 23.05 20.82 8.38
N ASN A 78 22.36 21.17 9.47
CA ASN A 78 21.14 20.47 9.91
C ASN A 78 20.03 20.53 8.84
N ARG A 79 19.83 21.69 8.21
CA ARG A 79 18.87 21.82 7.11
C ARG A 79 19.24 20.96 5.91
N ARG A 80 20.53 20.92 5.54
CA ARG A 80 21.03 20.05 4.47
C ARG A 80 20.86 18.57 4.81
N PHE A 81 21.16 18.17 6.05
CA PHE A 81 21.00 16.80 6.51
C PHE A 81 19.55 16.33 6.44
N LEU A 82 18.59 17.13 6.95
CA LEU A 82 17.17 16.79 6.88
C LEU A 82 16.69 16.66 5.43
N LYS A 83 17.07 17.59 4.55
CA LYS A 83 16.77 17.50 3.11
C LYS A 83 17.38 16.25 2.48
N SER A 84 18.62 15.91 2.85
CA SER A 84 19.29 14.73 2.34
C SER A 84 18.59 13.44 2.77
N GLN A 85 18.19 13.35 4.04
CA GLN A 85 17.40 12.23 4.56
C GLN A 85 16.07 12.07 3.82
N ILE A 86 15.36 13.16 3.54
CA ILE A 86 14.12 13.11 2.75
C ILE A 86 14.40 12.53 1.35
N ARG A 87 15.40 13.06 0.64
CA ARG A 87 15.77 12.58 -0.70
C ARG A 87 16.15 11.09 -0.72
N MET A 88 16.90 10.63 0.27
CA MET A 88 17.28 9.22 0.37
C MET A 88 16.09 8.30 0.62
N ASN A 89 15.14 8.71 1.45
CA ASN A 89 13.92 7.93 1.68
C ASN A 89 12.98 7.99 0.45
N GLU A 90 12.89 9.11 -0.26
CA GLU A 90 12.16 9.23 -1.53
C GLU A 90 12.74 8.31 -2.61
N TYR A 91 14.07 8.25 -2.72
CA TYR A 91 14.74 7.35 -3.64
C TYR A 91 14.45 5.87 -3.30
N LYS A 92 14.53 5.49 -2.01
CA LYS A 92 14.18 4.14 -1.56
C LYS A 92 12.72 3.78 -1.87
N LEU A 93 11.80 4.72 -1.63
CA LEU A 93 10.38 4.54 -1.95
C LEU A 93 10.16 4.31 -3.45
N LYS A 94 10.86 5.07 -4.30
CA LYS A 94 10.79 4.90 -5.75
C LYS A 94 11.26 3.50 -6.16
N ASN A 95 12.42 3.06 -5.65
CA ASN A 95 12.97 1.74 -5.97
C ASN A 95 12.03 0.61 -5.51
N LEU A 96 11.48 0.69 -4.30
CA LEU A 96 10.54 -0.32 -3.79
C LEU A 96 9.27 -0.42 -4.63
N ARG A 97 8.73 0.70 -5.10
CA ARG A 97 7.57 0.71 -6.01
C ARG A 97 7.90 0.13 -7.38
N GLU A 98 9.11 0.37 -7.86
CA GLU A 98 9.58 -0.21 -9.12
C GLU A 98 9.79 -1.73 -8.99
N GLU A 99 10.39 -2.20 -7.89
CA GLU A 99 10.51 -3.61 -7.57
C GLU A 99 9.15 -4.28 -7.43
N GLN A 100 8.21 -3.67 -6.71
CA GLN A 100 6.83 -4.16 -6.58
C GLN A 100 6.17 -4.30 -7.97
N ARG A 101 6.32 -3.30 -8.84
CA ARG A 101 5.77 -3.34 -10.21
C ARG A 101 6.38 -4.48 -11.02
N LYS A 102 7.71 -4.61 -11.03
CA LYS A 102 8.40 -5.71 -11.72
C LYS A 102 7.96 -7.07 -11.18
N TYR A 103 7.77 -7.20 -9.87
CA TYR A 103 7.32 -8.43 -9.24
C TYR A 103 5.87 -8.77 -9.64
N VAL A 104 4.98 -7.78 -9.72
CA VAL A 104 3.62 -7.95 -10.25
C VAL A 104 3.65 -8.37 -11.72
N GLU A 105 4.50 -7.76 -12.54
CA GLU A 105 4.67 -8.13 -13.95
C GLU A 105 5.20 -9.56 -14.10
N MET A 106 6.17 -9.98 -13.28
CA MET A 106 6.63 -11.37 -13.21
C MET A 106 5.50 -12.33 -12.82
N CYS A 107 4.69 -11.97 -11.83
CA CYS A 107 3.53 -12.78 -11.44
C CYS A 107 2.47 -12.87 -12.56
N LYS A 108 2.37 -11.85 -13.41
CA LYS A 108 1.48 -11.83 -14.59
C LYS A 108 2.04 -12.62 -15.78
N SER A 109 3.36 -12.63 -15.95
CA SER A 109 4.07 -13.21 -17.11
C SER A 109 4.47 -14.67 -16.94
N GLU A 110 4.59 -15.14 -15.69
CA GLU A 110 4.50 -16.57 -15.42
C GLU A 110 3.26 -17.12 -16.14
N PRO A 111 3.29 -18.38 -16.60
CA PRO A 111 2.13 -19.07 -17.14
C PRO A 111 1.07 -19.17 -16.06
N SER A 112 0.41 -18.04 -15.79
CA SER A 112 -0.73 -17.89 -14.92
C SER A 112 -1.68 -18.97 -15.37
N PHE A 113 -2.24 -19.67 -14.39
CA PHE A 113 -3.41 -20.53 -14.46
C PHE A 113 -3.97 -20.83 -15.85
N ARG A 114 -4.30 -19.83 -16.69
CA ARG A 114 -4.54 -19.89 -18.14
C ARG A 114 -3.66 -20.86 -18.96
N LYS A 115 -2.33 -20.82 -18.93
CA LYS A 115 -1.50 -21.77 -19.73
C LYS A 115 -1.57 -23.19 -19.18
N THR A 116 -1.63 -23.32 -17.86
CA THR A 116 -1.84 -24.63 -17.19
C THR A 116 -3.24 -25.16 -17.50
N ARG A 117 -4.25 -24.28 -17.57
CA ARG A 117 -5.62 -24.58 -17.92
C ARG A 117 -5.78 -24.96 -19.38
N GLU A 118 -5.14 -24.26 -20.31
CA GLU A 118 -5.12 -24.61 -21.74
C GLU A 118 -4.45 -25.96 -21.97
N LEU A 119 -3.38 -26.29 -21.22
CA LEU A 119 -2.75 -27.61 -21.28
C LEU A 119 -3.64 -28.71 -20.67
N VAL A 120 -4.27 -28.46 -19.53
CA VAL A 120 -5.22 -29.40 -18.89
C VAL A 120 -6.46 -29.61 -19.75
N GLU A 121 -7.01 -28.55 -20.35
CA GLU A 121 -8.16 -28.66 -21.26
C GLU A 121 -7.82 -29.43 -22.54
N LYS A 122 -6.58 -29.29 -23.04
CA LYS A 122 -6.09 -29.92 -24.27
C LYS A 122 -5.64 -31.38 -24.10
N PHE A 123 -5.08 -31.76 -22.96
CA PHE A 123 -4.40 -33.05 -22.79
C PHE A 123 -4.95 -33.97 -21.69
N GLU A 124 -5.83 -33.50 -20.80
CA GLU A 124 -6.43 -34.37 -19.77
C GLU A 124 -7.79 -34.94 -20.21
N GLU A 125 -8.16 -36.09 -19.63
CA GLU A 125 -9.49 -36.72 -19.79
C GLU A 125 -10.56 -35.95 -18.98
N GLU A 126 -11.81 -35.91 -19.45
CA GLU A 126 -12.87 -35.08 -18.84
C GLU A 126 -13.11 -35.35 -17.34
N GLU A 127 -13.00 -36.60 -16.91
CA GLU A 127 -13.17 -37.00 -15.51
C GLU A 127 -12.08 -36.35 -14.62
N LYS A 128 -10.83 -36.32 -15.11
CA LYS A 128 -9.68 -35.69 -14.44
C LYS A 128 -9.77 -34.16 -14.48
N LYS A 129 -10.32 -33.57 -15.54
CA LYS A 129 -10.61 -32.11 -15.62
C LYS A 129 -11.53 -31.68 -14.48
N SER A 130 -12.64 -32.38 -14.26
CA SER A 130 -13.61 -32.04 -13.22
C SER A 130 -13.02 -32.11 -11.81
N SER A 131 -12.19 -33.13 -11.54
CA SER A 131 -11.50 -33.31 -10.26
C SER A 131 -10.44 -32.23 -10.03
N TYR A 132 -9.69 -31.84 -11.06
CA TYR A 132 -8.67 -30.80 -10.97
C TYR A 132 -9.31 -29.43 -10.69
N PHE A 133 -10.35 -29.05 -11.42
CA PHE A 133 -11.03 -27.76 -11.24
C PHE A 133 -11.84 -27.68 -9.94
N SER A 134 -12.41 -28.79 -9.45
CA SER A 134 -13.10 -28.84 -8.15
C SER A 134 -12.11 -28.72 -6.98
N ASN A 135 -10.93 -29.35 -7.08
CA ASN A 135 -9.84 -29.22 -6.10
C ASN A 135 -9.20 -27.82 -6.08
N VAL A 136 -9.18 -27.11 -7.21
CA VAL A 136 -8.78 -25.70 -7.26
C VAL A 136 -9.82 -24.80 -6.61
N LYS A 137 -11.13 -25.07 -6.82
CA LYS A 137 -12.25 -24.33 -6.20
C LYS A 137 -12.38 -24.56 -4.69
N SER A 138 -11.98 -25.73 -4.17
CA SER A 138 -12.09 -26.08 -2.75
C SER A 138 -10.94 -25.55 -1.88
N LYS A 139 -9.91 -24.95 -2.49
CA LYS A 139 -8.76 -24.39 -1.78
C LYS A 139 -9.21 -23.12 -1.04
N LYS A 140 -9.23 -23.16 0.30
CA LYS A 140 -9.63 -22.07 1.21
C LYS A 140 -9.07 -20.71 0.75
N TYR A 141 -9.96 -19.81 0.34
CA TYR A 141 -9.65 -18.45 -0.08
C TYR A 141 -8.88 -17.69 1.00
N THR A 142 -7.72 -17.13 0.64
CA THR A 142 -6.93 -16.22 1.50
C THR A 142 -6.84 -14.85 0.83
N GLY A 143 -6.54 -13.80 1.60
CA GLY A 143 -6.77 -12.38 1.24
C GLY A 143 -6.27 -11.89 -0.13
N PHE A 144 -5.34 -12.61 -0.78
CA PHE A 144 -4.89 -12.34 -2.15
C PHE A 144 -6.00 -12.47 -3.20
N ASP A 145 -6.98 -13.37 -3.01
CA ASP A 145 -8.09 -13.53 -3.96
C ASP A 145 -9.03 -12.32 -4.01
N ARG A 146 -9.02 -11.46 -2.98
CA ARG A 146 -9.75 -10.18 -3.00
C ARG A 146 -9.07 -9.15 -3.90
N PHE A 147 -7.74 -9.16 -3.95
CA PHE A 147 -6.94 -8.25 -4.76
C PHE A 147 -6.84 -8.73 -6.22
N SER A 148 -6.76 -10.05 -6.44
CA SER A 148 -6.88 -10.62 -7.78
C SER A 148 -8.28 -10.38 -8.36
N GLY A 149 -9.34 -10.46 -7.55
CA GLY A 149 -10.68 -10.00 -7.92
C GLY A 149 -10.68 -8.53 -8.35
N PHE A 150 -10.09 -7.63 -7.57
CA PHE A 150 -9.99 -6.20 -7.93
C PHE A 150 -9.19 -5.95 -9.23
N ILE A 151 -8.14 -6.73 -9.50
CA ILE A 151 -7.29 -6.59 -10.71
C ILE A 151 -7.87 -7.32 -11.93
N LEU A 152 -8.71 -8.34 -11.74
CA LEU A 152 -9.23 -9.21 -12.81
C LEU A 152 -10.72 -9.04 -13.11
N THR A 153 -11.44 -8.16 -12.40
CA THR A 153 -12.84 -7.87 -12.75
C THR A 153 -12.90 -7.02 -14.03
N PRO A 154 -13.77 -7.33 -15.00
CA PRO A 154 -14.03 -6.42 -16.12
C PRO A 154 -14.57 -5.08 -15.58
N ASP A 155 -14.17 -3.97 -16.22
CA ASP A 155 -14.48 -2.56 -15.90
C ASP A 155 -15.35 -2.31 -14.63
N PRO A 156 -14.80 -1.71 -13.55
CA PRO A 156 -15.52 -1.46 -12.31
C PRO A 156 -16.79 -0.62 -12.50
N SER A 157 -16.84 0.17 -13.57
CA SER A 157 -17.99 0.99 -13.99
C SER A 157 -19.23 0.18 -14.39
N LYS A 158 -19.11 -1.13 -14.65
CA LYS A 158 -20.21 -2.00 -15.11
C LYS A 158 -20.68 -3.02 -14.05
N SER A 159 -20.17 -2.91 -12.82
CA SER A 159 -20.45 -3.83 -11.73
C SER A 159 -21.22 -3.14 -10.60
N ASN A 160 -22.10 -3.88 -9.93
CA ASN A 160 -22.87 -3.36 -8.79
C ASN A 160 -22.13 -3.66 -7.47
N ALA A 161 -22.08 -2.67 -6.60
CA ALA A 161 -21.55 -2.83 -5.24
C ALA A 161 -22.53 -3.60 -4.34
N LEU A 162 -22.01 -4.59 -3.61
CA LEU A 162 -22.77 -5.35 -2.61
C LEU A 162 -22.72 -4.63 -1.26
N ILE A 163 -23.58 -3.63 -1.07
CA ILE A 163 -23.65 -2.84 0.16
C ILE A 163 -24.67 -3.48 1.11
N CYS A 164 -24.29 -3.68 2.37
CA CYS A 164 -25.19 -4.21 3.37
C CYS A 164 -26.24 -3.16 3.79
N THR A 165 -27.52 -3.52 3.80
CA THR A 165 -28.62 -2.63 4.21
C THR A 165 -28.68 -2.38 5.70
N ALA A 166 -28.13 -3.29 6.52
CA ALA A 166 -28.15 -3.16 7.98
C ALA A 166 -26.99 -2.31 8.54
N CYS A 167 -25.77 -2.46 7.98
CA CYS A 167 -24.58 -1.79 8.51
C CYS A 167 -23.82 -0.92 7.50
N GLY A 168 -24.26 -0.86 6.24
CA GLY A 168 -23.62 -0.04 5.20
C GLY A 168 -22.27 -0.57 4.68
N GLU A 169 -21.78 -1.70 5.20
CA GLU A 169 -20.47 -2.24 4.83
C GLU A 169 -20.46 -2.75 3.38
N HIS A 170 -19.36 -2.52 2.67
CA HIS A 170 -19.15 -2.99 1.30
C HIS A 170 -18.62 -4.43 1.27
N ASN A 171 -19.36 -5.35 0.65
CA ASN A 171 -19.08 -6.79 0.65
C ASN A 171 -18.56 -7.31 -0.70
N GLY A 172 -18.16 -6.41 -1.61
CA GLY A 172 -17.57 -6.74 -2.91
C GLY A 172 -18.37 -6.20 -4.10
N LEU A 173 -17.95 -6.58 -5.30
CA LEU A 173 -18.59 -6.21 -6.56
C LEU A 173 -19.19 -7.46 -7.21
N ILE A 174 -20.33 -7.29 -7.86
CA ILE A 174 -20.97 -8.35 -8.64
C ILE A 174 -21.37 -7.84 -10.02
N ASP A 175 -21.29 -8.70 -11.03
CA ASP A 175 -21.84 -8.40 -12.35
C ASP A 175 -23.38 -8.33 -12.25
N PRO A 176 -24.04 -7.24 -12.66
CA PRO A 176 -25.49 -7.12 -12.65
C PRO A 176 -26.19 -8.26 -13.42
N LYS A 177 -25.55 -8.85 -14.43
CA LYS A 177 -26.11 -9.95 -15.23
C LYS A 177 -25.96 -11.33 -14.58
N ASN A 178 -25.23 -11.45 -13.47
CA ASN A 178 -25.08 -12.73 -12.79
C ASN A 178 -26.35 -13.05 -11.99
N SER A 179 -27.21 -13.90 -12.55
CA SER A 179 -28.45 -14.39 -11.93
C SER A 179 -28.23 -15.48 -10.88
N ASN A 180 -27.01 -15.97 -10.68
CA ASN A 180 -26.75 -17.12 -9.81
C ASN A 180 -26.63 -16.74 -8.32
N VAL A 181 -26.79 -15.46 -7.98
CA VAL A 181 -26.64 -14.96 -6.61
C VAL A 181 -27.81 -14.04 -6.26
N ASP A 182 -28.81 -14.60 -5.60
CA ASP A 182 -30.03 -13.91 -5.15
C ASP A 182 -29.89 -13.25 -3.78
N TYR A 183 -28.90 -13.66 -2.98
CA TYR A 183 -28.63 -13.06 -1.67
C TYR A 183 -27.16 -13.18 -1.29
N PHE A 184 -26.71 -12.32 -0.38
CA PHE A 184 -25.40 -12.42 0.23
C PHE A 184 -25.46 -12.14 1.74
N HIS A 185 -24.57 -12.76 2.50
CA HIS A 185 -24.41 -12.46 3.93
C HIS A 185 -23.32 -11.41 4.11
N CYS A 186 -23.60 -10.38 4.91
CA CYS A 186 -22.59 -9.39 5.25
C CYS A 186 -21.46 -10.05 6.06
N TYR A 187 -20.20 -9.79 5.70
CA TYR A 187 -19.08 -10.36 6.44
C TYR A 187 -18.94 -9.79 7.85
N SER A 188 -19.30 -8.51 8.04
CA SER A 188 -19.20 -7.79 9.30
C SER A 188 -20.34 -8.15 10.26
N CYS A 189 -21.59 -7.85 9.89
CA CYS A 189 -22.75 -8.03 10.79
C CYS A 189 -23.54 -9.34 10.58
N LYS A 190 -23.14 -10.18 9.61
CA LYS A 190 -23.82 -11.45 9.24
C LYS A 190 -25.26 -11.32 8.72
N TYR A 191 -25.77 -10.10 8.60
CA TYR A 191 -27.11 -9.83 8.06
C TYR A 191 -27.25 -10.37 6.63
N LYS A 192 -28.40 -11.00 6.35
CA LYS A 192 -28.74 -11.55 5.03
C LYS A 192 -29.35 -10.46 4.16
N ASN A 193 -28.65 -10.06 3.11
CA ASN A 193 -29.10 -9.06 2.15
C ASN A 193 -29.67 -9.78 0.93
N VAL A 194 -30.95 -9.57 0.64
CA VAL A 194 -31.62 -10.10 -0.56
C VAL A 194 -31.43 -9.13 -1.71
N ARG A 195 -31.09 -9.64 -2.88
CA ARG A 195 -30.92 -8.87 -4.09
C ARG A 195 -32.22 -8.91 -4.89
N ASN A 196 -32.83 -7.75 -5.10
CA ASN A 196 -33.92 -7.64 -6.06
C ASN A 196 -33.29 -7.69 -7.45
N ASN A 197 -33.39 -8.83 -8.12
CA ASN A 197 -33.07 -8.93 -9.53
C ASN A 197 -34.02 -7.97 -10.24
N VAL A 198 -33.51 -6.81 -10.68
CA VAL A 198 -34.25 -5.92 -11.57
C VAL A 198 -34.31 -6.68 -12.90
N ILE A 199 -35.38 -7.47 -13.06
CA ILE A 199 -35.81 -7.95 -14.36
C ILE A 199 -36.06 -6.68 -15.16
N GLU A 200 -35.17 -6.38 -16.12
CA GLU A 200 -35.49 -5.41 -17.16
C GLU A 200 -36.82 -5.84 -17.75
N ASN A 201 -37.87 -5.08 -17.44
CA ASN A 201 -39.14 -5.21 -18.10
C ASN A 201 -38.86 -5.09 -19.61
N LYS A 202 -38.91 -6.21 -20.32
CA LYS A 202 -39.39 -6.22 -21.70
C LYS A 202 -40.75 -5.53 -21.68
N LYS A 203 -40.79 -4.24 -21.98
CA LYS A 203 -41.97 -3.63 -22.57
C LYS A 203 -41.83 -3.78 -24.06
N GLU A 204 -42.43 -4.86 -24.55
CA GLU A 204 -43.08 -4.85 -25.85
C GLU A 204 -43.98 -3.61 -25.93
N LYS A 205 -43.70 -2.75 -26.91
CA LYS A 205 -44.66 -2.20 -27.86
C LYS A 205 -43.91 -1.61 -29.04
#